data_AF-A0A419SMY4-F1
#
_entry.id   AF-A0A419SMY4-F1
#
_cell.length_a   1.000
_cell.length_b   1.000
_cell.length_c   1.000
_cell.angle_alpha   90.00
_cell.angle_beta   90.00
_cell.angle_gamma   90.00
#
_symmetry.space_group_name_H-M   'P 1'
#
loop_
_entity.id
_entity.type
_entity.pdbx_description
1 polymer ?
#
loop_
_entity_poly.entity_id
_entity_poly.type
_entity_poly.pdbx_seq_one_letter_code
_entity_poly.pdbx_strand_id
1 'polypeptide(L)'
;MVMIALSSNFLLAAFISYVVSTITFFVSAAGNRRKDRSPEDTRAIRWGWIGFWIAAIGFLFQTAFIFTRWYAGGHFPTSNMFEFMAFLAYSIIVAFLVIFLVYRVSVLGIFAMPIGVIMLAYASVFPREIAPLIPALKSYWLQIHVTVAALGEGAFAVGFAAGLMYLVRTVNQKENKRDAKWLEAVLCMMLMLIGFIIATTTFSSLGYQAQFKMTVDGAPSQVVYEMPAIAGPQNGELLTEGKMQPWFEAPGWMQGVNAARKLNTIIWSMASGLVLYGLIRLVFRKRLGEIFAPMVRDLDPDTIDEISYRAIAIGFPIFTLGALVFAMIWAAEAWGRFWGWDPKEVWALITWLFYSAYLHLRLSRGWQGRKSAWMSVIGFIVVMITLVFVNLVIVGLHSYA
;
A
#
# COMPACT_ATOMS: atom_id res chain seq x y z
N MET A 1 -10.35 21.36 17.72
CA MET A 1 -10.36 21.80 16.30
C MET A 1 -8.99 22.22 15.78
N VAL A 2 -8.28 23.16 16.42
CA VAL A 2 -6.96 23.66 15.94
C VAL A 2 -5.93 22.54 15.72
N MET A 3 -5.78 21.61 16.67
CA MET A 3 -4.81 20.50 16.55
C MET A 3 -5.15 19.50 15.43
N ILE A 4 -6.43 19.33 15.08
CA ILE A 4 -6.86 18.45 14.00
C ILE A 4 -6.55 19.09 12.63
N ALA A 5 -6.75 20.40 12.51
CA ALA A 5 -6.35 21.13 11.31
C ALA A 5 -4.82 21.12 11.14
N LEU A 6 -4.08 21.33 12.23
CA LEU A 6 -2.63 21.28 12.22
C LEU A 6 -2.10 19.89 11.80
N SER A 7 -2.65 18.81 12.36
CA SER A 7 -2.26 17.45 11.97
C SER A 7 -2.53 17.19 10.49
N SER A 8 -3.68 17.63 9.98
CA SER A 8 -4.02 17.50 8.56
C SER A 8 -3.03 18.23 7.64
N ASN A 9 -2.57 19.42 8.04
CA ASN A 9 -1.56 20.18 7.30
C ASN A 9 -0.20 19.48 7.29
N PHE A 10 0.22 18.89 8.42
CA PHE A 10 1.45 18.10 8.47
C PHE A 10 1.37 16.86 7.56
N LEU A 11 0.23 16.17 7.54
CA LEU A 11 0.04 15.03 6.64
C LEU A 11 0.11 15.44 5.16
N LEU A 12 -0.49 16.58 4.81
CA LEU A 12 -0.41 17.13 3.46
C LEU A 12 1.03 17.50 3.07
N ALA A 13 1.77 18.15 3.99
CA ALA A 13 3.18 18.50 3.77
C ALA A 13 4.04 17.24 3.59
N ALA A 14 3.79 16.19 4.37
CA ALA A 14 4.44 14.88 4.20
C ALA A 14 4.13 14.28 2.82
N PHE A 15 2.85 14.25 2.42
CA PHE A 15 2.43 13.74 1.12
C PHE A 15 3.12 14.46 -0.04
N ILE A 16 3.12 15.79 -0.04
CA ILE A 16 3.80 16.60 -1.06
C ILE A 16 5.29 16.28 -1.08
N SER A 17 5.94 16.22 0.09
CA SER A 17 7.35 15.89 0.20
C SER A 17 7.67 14.51 -0.39
N TYR A 18 6.84 13.49 -0.13
CA TYR A 18 7.02 12.15 -0.69
C TYR A 18 6.83 12.10 -2.20
N VAL A 19 5.87 12.84 -2.75
CA VAL A 19 5.70 12.98 -4.21
C VAL A 19 6.93 13.64 -4.84
N VAL A 20 7.40 14.76 -4.28
CA VAL A 20 8.59 15.47 -4.77
C VAL A 20 9.84 14.58 -4.66
N SER A 21 10.01 13.87 -3.55
CA SER A 21 11.10 12.90 -3.36
C SER A 21 11.05 11.78 -4.41
N THR A 22 9.86 11.23 -4.68
CA THR A 22 9.65 10.21 -5.71
C THR A 22 10.11 10.71 -7.08
N ILE A 23 9.64 11.90 -7.50
CA ILE A 23 10.05 12.53 -8.75
C ILE A 23 11.57 12.73 -8.79
N THR A 24 12.16 13.13 -7.66
CA THR A 24 13.60 13.34 -7.53
C THR A 24 14.40 12.04 -7.74
N PHE A 25 13.93 10.91 -7.22
CA PHE A 25 14.53 9.60 -7.49
C PHE A 25 14.41 9.19 -8.96
N PHE A 26 13.29 9.48 -9.62
CA PHE A 26 13.16 9.29 -11.06
C PHE A 26 14.15 10.15 -11.85
N VAL A 27 14.35 11.42 -11.47
CA VAL A 27 15.34 12.32 -12.08
C VAL A 27 16.76 11.78 -11.87
N SER A 28 17.07 11.30 -10.65
CA SER A 28 18.35 10.67 -10.32
C SER A 28 18.68 9.50 -11.25
N ALA A 29 17.70 8.66 -11.56
CA ALA A 29 17.90 7.50 -12.44
C ALA A 29 17.80 7.82 -13.93
N ALA A 30 17.05 8.84 -14.32
CA ALA A 30 17.07 9.33 -15.71
C ALA A 30 18.45 9.91 -16.07
N GLY A 31 19.14 10.52 -15.10
CA GLY A 31 20.52 10.97 -15.23
C GLY A 31 21.54 9.86 -15.52
N ASN A 32 21.25 8.59 -15.16
CA ASN A 32 22.11 7.44 -15.46
C ASN A 32 22.14 7.04 -16.96
N ARG A 33 21.28 7.60 -17.82
CA ARG A 33 21.14 7.14 -19.22
C ARG A 33 22.20 7.67 -20.21
N ARG A 34 23.16 8.50 -19.78
CA ARG A 34 24.20 9.05 -20.68
C ARG A 34 25.35 8.04 -20.88
N LYS A 35 25.72 7.84 -22.14
CA LYS A 35 26.60 6.77 -22.66
C LYS A 35 28.09 6.98 -22.35
N ASP A 36 28.45 8.12 -21.77
CA ASP A 36 29.82 8.55 -21.56
C ASP A 36 29.97 8.90 -20.07
N ARG A 37 30.50 7.95 -19.30
CA ARG A 37 30.53 8.03 -17.83
C ARG A 37 31.93 7.75 -17.31
N SER A 38 32.45 8.67 -16.51
CA SER A 38 33.44 8.33 -15.50
C SER A 38 32.73 7.70 -14.29
N PRO A 39 33.42 6.89 -13.47
CA PRO A 39 32.87 6.30 -12.24
C PRO A 39 32.38 7.33 -11.19
N GLU A 40 32.72 8.61 -11.37
CA GLU A 40 32.50 9.72 -10.43
C GLU A 40 31.35 10.64 -10.84
N ASP A 41 30.30 10.12 -11.45
CA ASP A 41 29.20 10.94 -11.97
C ASP A 41 28.35 11.52 -10.82
N THR A 42 28.89 12.57 -10.22
CA THR A 42 28.53 13.15 -8.91
C THR A 42 27.08 13.64 -8.91
N ARG A 43 26.52 13.94 -10.09
CA ARG A 43 25.16 14.43 -10.26
C ARG A 43 24.10 13.41 -9.88
N ALA A 44 24.19 12.15 -10.33
CA ALA A 44 23.20 11.13 -9.99
C ALA A 44 23.19 10.83 -8.49
N ILE A 45 24.38 10.74 -7.88
CA ILE A 45 24.54 10.59 -6.43
C ILE A 45 23.93 11.78 -5.68
N ARG A 46 24.17 13.02 -6.14
CA ARG A 46 23.57 14.23 -5.56
C ARG A 46 22.04 14.19 -5.61
N TRP A 47 21.44 13.88 -6.76
CA TRP A 47 19.98 13.81 -6.88
C TRP A 47 19.38 12.69 -6.01
N GLY A 48 20.06 11.56 -5.89
CA GLY A 48 19.68 10.50 -4.95
C GLY A 48 19.64 10.98 -3.50
N TRP A 49 20.66 11.71 -3.05
CA TRP A 49 20.69 12.29 -1.70
C TRP A 49 19.69 13.43 -1.50
N ILE A 50 19.45 14.26 -2.51
CA ILE A 50 18.39 15.28 -2.46
C ILE A 50 17.04 14.59 -2.27
N GLY A 51 16.74 13.55 -3.06
CA GLY A 51 15.52 12.76 -2.93
C GLY A 51 15.37 12.15 -1.53
N PHE A 52 16.47 11.62 -0.97
CA PHE A 52 16.52 11.10 0.39
C PHE A 52 16.19 12.19 1.44
N TRP A 53 16.83 13.35 1.38
CA TRP A 53 16.58 14.42 2.37
C TRP A 53 15.16 14.98 2.28
N ILE A 54 14.60 15.07 1.08
CA ILE A 54 13.19 15.45 0.90
C ILE A 54 12.27 14.40 1.53
N ALA A 55 12.55 13.10 1.35
CA ALA A 55 11.82 12.04 2.03
C ALA A 55 11.97 12.10 3.56
N ALA A 56 13.17 12.41 4.06
CA ALA A 56 13.41 12.57 5.49
C ALA A 56 12.62 13.77 6.07
N ILE A 57 12.53 14.88 5.35
CA ILE A 57 11.68 16.02 5.74
C ILE A 57 10.20 15.62 5.75
N GLY A 58 9.74 14.91 4.72
CA GLY A 58 8.39 14.35 4.67
C GLY A 58 8.09 13.43 5.85
N PHE A 59 9.06 12.60 6.23
CA PHE A 59 9.01 11.75 7.42
C PHE A 59 8.85 12.56 8.70
N LEU A 60 9.62 13.64 8.89
CA LEU A 60 9.46 14.53 10.05
C LEU A 60 8.07 15.17 10.10
N PHE A 61 7.52 15.60 8.96
CA PHE A 61 6.14 16.09 8.91
C PHE A 61 5.13 15.00 9.27
N GLN A 62 5.31 13.77 8.78
CA GLN A 62 4.40 12.68 9.12
C GLN A 62 4.52 12.26 10.59
N THR A 63 5.72 12.31 11.18
CA THR A 63 5.93 12.16 12.63
C THR A 63 5.16 13.25 13.40
N ALA A 64 5.24 14.51 12.95
CA ALA A 64 4.47 15.60 13.56
C ALA A 64 2.95 15.39 13.42
N PHE A 65 2.47 14.86 12.29
CA PHE A 65 1.07 14.42 12.13
C PHE A 65 0.69 13.37 13.17
N ILE A 66 1.51 12.32 13.37
CA ILE A 66 1.23 11.25 14.34
C ILE A 66 1.08 11.83 15.75
N PHE A 67 2.02 12.66 16.20
CA PHE A 67 1.98 13.23 17.56
C PHE A 67 0.84 14.22 17.76
N THR A 68 0.59 15.11 16.79
CA THR A 68 -0.52 16.07 16.89
C THR A 68 -1.88 15.39 16.84
N ARG A 69 -2.02 14.33 16.03
CA ARG A 69 -3.24 13.52 15.97
C ARG A 69 -3.44 12.68 17.22
N TRP A 70 -2.37 12.10 17.77
CA TRP A 70 -2.41 11.40 19.06
C TRP A 70 -2.90 12.34 20.16
N TYR A 71 -2.32 13.53 20.28
CA TYR A 71 -2.75 14.52 21.25
C TYR A 71 -4.21 14.91 21.08
N ALA A 72 -4.66 15.11 19.83
CA ALA A 72 -6.05 15.49 19.55
C ALA A 72 -7.07 14.37 19.83
N GLY A 73 -6.71 13.10 19.61
CA GLY A 73 -7.61 11.96 19.78
C GLY A 73 -7.53 11.28 21.14
N GLY A 74 -6.49 11.54 21.93
CA GLY A 74 -6.27 10.91 23.24
C GLY A 74 -5.80 9.45 23.16
N HIS A 75 -5.54 8.92 21.97
CA HIS A 75 -5.00 7.59 21.73
C HIS A 75 -4.07 7.60 20.52
N PHE A 76 -3.19 6.60 20.42
CA PHE A 76 -2.28 6.49 19.28
C PHE A 76 -3.07 6.33 17.96
N PRO A 77 -2.67 7.00 16.86
CA PRO A 77 -3.45 7.03 15.62
C PRO A 77 -3.25 5.75 14.80
N THR A 78 -3.84 4.65 15.25
CA THR A 78 -3.94 3.37 14.55
C THR A 78 -5.30 2.70 14.75
N SER A 79 -6.33 3.46 15.15
CA SER A 79 -7.61 2.89 15.59
C SER A 79 -8.62 2.66 14.45
N ASN A 80 -8.40 3.28 13.29
CA ASN A 80 -9.26 3.16 12.11
C ASN A 80 -8.43 2.99 10.82
N MET A 81 -9.08 2.72 9.70
CA MET A 81 -8.42 2.44 8.42
C MET A 81 -7.63 3.64 7.87
N PHE A 82 -8.11 4.88 8.01
CA PHE A 82 -7.35 6.07 7.60
C PHE A 82 -6.02 6.15 8.35
N GLU A 83 -6.09 6.03 9.68
CA GLU A 83 -4.95 6.08 10.58
C GLU A 83 -3.96 4.93 10.34
N PHE A 84 -4.47 3.72 10.21
CA PHE A 84 -3.67 2.55 9.90
C PHE A 84 -2.93 2.68 8.55
N MET A 85 -3.62 3.08 7.48
CA MET A 85 -3.00 3.23 6.15
C MET A 85 -1.95 4.36 6.15
N ALA A 86 -2.22 5.46 6.85
CA ALA A 86 -1.24 6.53 7.04
C ALA A 86 -0.01 6.02 7.82
N PHE A 87 -0.20 5.25 8.89
CA PHE A 87 0.89 4.68 9.68
C PHE A 87 1.67 3.58 8.93
N LEU A 88 1.01 2.81 8.07
CA LEU A 88 1.68 1.88 7.17
C LEU A 88 2.55 2.61 6.16
N ALA A 89 2.06 3.70 5.55
CA ALA A 89 2.89 4.55 4.70
C ALA A 89 4.13 5.06 5.46
N TYR A 90 3.95 5.56 6.69
CA TYR A 90 5.06 5.96 7.57
C TYR A 90 6.07 4.83 7.78
N SER A 91 5.59 3.61 8.00
CA SER A 91 6.40 2.40 8.22
C SER A 91 7.21 1.99 6.99
N ILE A 92 6.63 2.13 5.79
CA ILE A 92 7.33 1.91 4.52
C ILE A 92 8.43 2.96 4.33
N ILE A 93 8.14 4.23 4.60
CA ILE A 93 9.10 5.32 4.42
C ILE A 93 10.27 5.17 5.39
N VAL A 94 10.04 4.87 6.67
CA VAL A 94 11.14 4.69 7.63
C VAL A 94 12.01 3.48 7.26
N ALA A 95 11.39 2.36 6.87
CA ALA A 95 12.14 1.19 6.41
C ALA A 95 12.98 1.52 5.17
N PHE A 96 12.43 2.29 4.23
CA PHE A 96 13.15 2.75 3.04
C PHE A 96 14.34 3.64 3.42
N LEU A 97 14.15 4.63 4.31
CA LEU A 97 15.21 5.54 4.73
C LEU A 97 16.36 4.77 5.41
N VAL A 98 16.04 3.82 6.28
CA VAL A 98 17.04 2.96 6.94
C VAL A 98 17.82 2.14 5.92
N ILE A 99 17.14 1.44 5.01
CA ILE A 99 17.79 0.62 3.99
C ILE A 99 18.62 1.48 3.01
N PHE A 100 18.12 2.67 2.66
CA PHE A 100 18.85 3.63 1.83
C PHE A 100 20.16 4.05 2.49
N LEU A 101 20.18 4.33 3.79
CA LEU A 101 21.40 4.72 4.50
C LEU A 101 22.46 3.61 4.53
N VAL A 102 22.02 2.34 4.59
CA VAL A 102 22.89 1.16 4.59
C VAL A 102 23.49 0.92 3.20
N TYR A 103 22.66 0.90 2.15
CA TYR A 103 23.10 0.46 0.81
C TYR A 103 23.40 1.59 -0.17
N ARG A 104 22.83 2.77 0.05
CA ARG A 104 23.00 3.97 -0.79
C ARG A 104 22.63 3.78 -2.26
N VAL A 105 21.78 2.79 -2.55
CA VAL A 105 21.26 2.53 -3.90
C VAL A 105 20.08 3.46 -4.19
N SER A 106 20.33 4.56 -4.89
CA SER A 106 19.29 5.58 -5.12
C SER A 106 18.10 5.11 -5.95
N VAL A 107 18.32 4.14 -6.84
CA VAL A 107 17.27 3.55 -7.68
C VAL A 107 16.21 2.83 -6.84
N LEU A 108 16.54 2.37 -5.62
CA LEU A 108 15.56 1.79 -4.70
C LEU A 108 14.39 2.75 -4.42
N GLY A 109 14.67 4.07 -4.37
CA GLY A 109 13.66 5.09 -4.14
C GLY A 109 12.59 5.15 -5.23
N ILE A 110 12.90 4.72 -6.47
CA ILE A 110 11.92 4.65 -7.57
C ILE A 110 10.87 3.57 -7.33
N PHE A 111 11.23 2.52 -6.58
CA PHE A 111 10.33 1.41 -6.31
C PHE A 111 9.67 1.53 -4.94
N ALA A 112 10.41 1.94 -3.90
CA ALA A 112 9.92 2.01 -2.53
C ALA A 112 9.05 3.26 -2.25
N MET A 113 9.47 4.45 -2.70
CA MET A 113 8.73 5.69 -2.40
C MET A 113 7.31 5.72 -3.00
N PRO A 114 7.08 5.28 -4.26
CA PRO A 114 5.72 5.22 -4.79
C PRO A 114 4.78 4.36 -3.96
N ILE A 115 5.26 3.27 -3.36
CA ILE A 115 4.41 2.41 -2.51
C ILE A 115 3.93 3.21 -1.30
N GLY A 116 4.83 3.94 -0.62
CA GLY A 116 4.46 4.82 0.49
C GLY A 116 3.48 5.93 0.08
N VAL A 117 3.72 6.58 -1.06
CA VAL A 117 2.81 7.60 -1.62
C VAL A 117 1.43 7.03 -1.93
N ILE A 118 1.37 5.85 -2.56
CA ILE A 118 0.12 5.16 -2.89
C ILE A 118 -0.63 4.80 -1.61
N MET A 119 0.04 4.25 -0.58
CA MET A 119 -0.60 3.92 0.69
C MET A 119 -1.15 5.17 1.39
N LEU A 120 -0.38 6.28 1.41
CA LEU A 120 -0.82 7.53 2.02
C LEU A 120 -1.98 8.18 1.25
N ALA A 121 -1.94 8.14 -0.09
CA ALA A 121 -3.04 8.60 -0.92
C ALA A 121 -4.28 7.70 -0.76
N TYR A 122 -4.11 6.39 -0.68
CA TYR A 122 -5.22 5.46 -0.43
C TYR A 122 -5.86 5.67 0.94
N ALA A 123 -5.07 6.06 1.96
CA ALA A 123 -5.60 6.45 3.26
C ALA A 123 -6.69 7.54 3.12
N SER A 124 -6.51 8.48 2.18
CA SER A 124 -7.44 9.60 1.96
C SER A 124 -8.85 9.22 1.53
N VAL A 125 -9.06 7.97 1.10
CA VAL A 125 -10.36 7.39 0.72
C VAL A 125 -11.20 7.03 1.96
N PHE A 126 -10.58 6.91 3.12
CA PHE A 126 -11.26 6.57 4.37
C PHE A 126 -11.64 7.82 5.17
N PRO A 127 -12.69 7.74 6.01
CA PRO A 127 -13.09 8.81 6.92
C PRO A 127 -11.91 9.27 7.78
N ARG A 128 -11.74 10.59 7.92
CA ARG A 128 -10.59 11.20 8.60
C ARG A 128 -10.91 11.62 10.03
N GLU A 129 -12.17 11.52 10.42
CA GLU A 129 -12.68 11.88 11.74
C GLU A 129 -12.04 11.00 12.81
N ILE A 130 -11.82 11.59 13.98
CA ILE A 130 -11.38 10.82 15.14
C ILE A 130 -12.64 10.26 15.81
N ALA A 131 -12.84 8.96 15.67
CA ALA A 131 -13.95 8.25 16.30
C ALA A 131 -13.58 7.83 17.74
N PRO A 132 -14.55 7.84 18.68
CA PRO A 132 -14.34 7.26 20.00
C PRO A 132 -13.98 5.78 19.92
N LEU A 133 -13.06 5.33 20.77
CA LEU A 133 -12.67 3.93 20.85
C LEU A 133 -13.82 3.08 21.40
N ILE A 134 -14.23 2.05 20.66
CA ILE A 134 -15.07 0.97 21.19
C ILE A 134 -14.30 0.17 22.26
N PRO A 135 -14.97 -0.55 23.17
CA PRO A 135 -14.32 -1.24 24.30
C PRO A 135 -13.14 -2.13 23.90
N ALA A 136 -13.27 -2.91 22.82
CA ALA A 136 -12.19 -3.79 22.33
C ALA A 136 -10.92 -3.03 21.90
N LEU A 137 -11.02 -1.74 21.59
CA LEU A 137 -9.87 -0.90 21.20
C LEU A 137 -9.23 -0.14 22.37
N LYS A 138 -9.83 -0.20 23.58
CA LYS A 138 -9.29 0.45 24.78
C LYS A 138 -8.23 -0.42 25.47
N SER A 139 -7.18 -0.75 24.73
CA SER A 139 -6.06 -1.56 25.23
C SER A 139 -4.73 -1.01 24.70
N TYR A 140 -3.71 -0.98 25.58
CA TYR A 140 -2.34 -0.68 25.18
C TYR A 140 -1.78 -1.75 24.25
N TRP A 141 -2.23 -3.00 24.39
CA TRP A 141 -1.78 -4.10 23.54
C TRP A 141 -2.23 -3.96 22.10
N LEU A 142 -3.41 -3.38 21.85
CA LEU A 142 -3.82 -3.06 20.47
C LEU A 142 -2.82 -2.10 19.82
N GLN A 143 -2.49 -1.01 20.52
CA GLN A 143 -1.58 0.01 19.98
C GLN A 143 -0.22 -0.61 19.65
N ILE A 144 0.34 -1.41 20.56
CA ILE A 144 1.61 -2.12 20.37
C ILE A 144 1.50 -3.12 19.22
N HIS A 145 0.48 -3.98 19.21
CA HIS A 145 0.23 -4.95 18.15
C HIS A 145 0.20 -4.31 16.77
N VAL A 146 -0.70 -3.33 16.56
CA VAL A 146 -0.95 -2.75 15.24
C VAL A 146 0.25 -1.96 14.74
N THR A 147 0.91 -1.18 15.60
CA THR A 147 2.09 -0.40 15.23
C THR A 147 3.27 -1.30 14.87
N VAL A 148 3.56 -2.30 15.69
CA VAL A 148 4.67 -3.23 15.45
C VAL A 148 4.39 -4.10 14.21
N ALA A 149 3.14 -4.54 14.00
CA ALA A 149 2.75 -5.25 12.78
C ALA A 149 3.00 -4.39 11.52
N ALA A 150 2.53 -3.14 11.52
CA ALA A 150 2.71 -2.21 10.41
C ALA A 150 4.19 -1.91 10.11
N LEU A 151 5.05 -1.82 11.14
CA LEU A 151 6.50 -1.67 10.96
C LEU A 151 7.12 -2.87 10.24
N GLY A 152 6.69 -4.09 10.57
CA GLY A 152 7.10 -5.31 9.88
C GLY A 152 6.64 -5.34 8.42
N GLU A 153 5.38 -4.97 8.17
CA GLU A 153 4.81 -4.84 6.82
C GLU A 153 5.53 -3.77 5.98
N GLY A 154 5.93 -2.65 6.61
CA GLY A 154 6.73 -1.62 5.97
C GLY A 154 8.08 -2.13 5.47
N ALA A 155 8.76 -2.96 6.26
CA ALA A 155 9.99 -3.62 5.85
C ALA A 155 9.76 -4.67 4.73
N PHE A 156 8.65 -5.42 4.79
CA PHE A 156 8.24 -6.30 3.68
C PHE A 156 7.97 -5.54 2.38
N ALA A 157 7.40 -4.33 2.45
CA ALA A 157 7.18 -3.48 1.27
C ALA A 157 8.50 -3.04 0.62
N VAL A 158 9.52 -2.72 1.41
CA VAL A 158 10.86 -2.40 0.88
C VAL A 158 11.53 -3.64 0.29
N GLY A 159 11.32 -4.81 0.91
CA GLY A 159 11.71 -6.10 0.35
C GLY A 159 11.08 -6.32 -1.02
N PHE A 160 9.76 -6.14 -1.13
CA PHE A 160 9.02 -6.19 -2.39
C PHE A 160 9.55 -5.20 -3.42
N ALA A 161 9.84 -3.96 -3.04
CA ALA A 161 10.39 -2.95 -3.94
C ALA A 161 11.74 -3.39 -4.52
N ALA A 162 12.62 -3.95 -3.69
CA ALA A 162 13.91 -4.49 -4.13
C ALA A 162 13.74 -5.77 -4.97
N GLY A 163 12.84 -6.68 -4.61
CA GLY A 163 12.50 -7.86 -5.40
C GLY A 163 11.95 -7.51 -6.78
N LEU A 164 11.06 -6.52 -6.87
CA LEU A 164 10.54 -5.99 -8.12
C LEU A 164 11.64 -5.35 -8.96
N MET A 165 12.51 -4.55 -8.33
CA MET A 165 13.70 -3.97 -8.96
C MET A 165 14.62 -5.06 -9.54
N TYR A 166 14.84 -6.17 -8.80
CA TYR A 166 15.61 -7.33 -9.27
C TYR A 166 14.97 -7.99 -10.49
N LEU A 167 13.65 -8.18 -10.49
CA LEU A 167 12.93 -8.76 -11.62
C LEU A 167 13.03 -7.87 -12.85
N VAL A 168 12.85 -6.56 -12.72
CA VAL A 168 13.05 -5.61 -13.83
C VAL A 168 14.50 -5.68 -14.36
N ARG A 169 15.48 -5.84 -13.46
CA ARG A 169 16.91 -5.95 -13.81
C ARG A 169 17.27 -7.23 -14.56
N THR A 170 16.62 -8.34 -14.22
CA THR A 170 17.08 -9.67 -14.66
C THR A 170 16.14 -10.36 -15.65
N VAL A 171 14.85 -10.01 -15.71
CA VAL A 171 13.89 -10.63 -16.62
C VAL A 171 14.06 -10.07 -18.04
N ASN A 172 14.45 -10.94 -18.98
CA ASN A 172 14.49 -10.58 -20.39
C ASN A 172 13.06 -10.49 -20.95
N GLN A 173 12.67 -9.28 -21.37
CA GLN A 173 11.32 -8.95 -21.85
C GLN A 173 10.98 -9.59 -23.21
N LYS A 174 11.99 -9.95 -24.01
CA LYS A 174 11.82 -10.51 -25.36
C LYS A 174 11.79 -12.03 -25.36
N GLU A 175 12.66 -12.66 -24.58
CA GLU A 175 12.84 -14.12 -24.57
C GLU A 175 11.97 -14.82 -23.54
N ASN A 176 11.92 -14.31 -22.31
CA ASN A 176 11.21 -14.97 -21.22
C ASN A 176 9.75 -14.48 -21.15
N LYS A 177 8.91 -15.01 -22.04
CA LYS A 177 7.52 -14.57 -22.18
C LYS A 177 6.68 -14.77 -20.92
N ARG A 178 6.99 -15.75 -20.05
CA ARG A 178 6.23 -15.99 -18.81
C ARG A 178 6.58 -14.96 -17.74
N ASP A 179 7.85 -14.85 -17.37
CA ASP A 179 8.26 -13.93 -16.31
C ASP A 179 7.99 -12.48 -16.70
N ALA A 180 8.17 -12.12 -17.98
CA ALA A 180 7.85 -10.79 -18.48
C ALA A 180 6.36 -10.47 -18.37
N LYS A 181 5.46 -11.43 -18.65
CA LYS A 181 4.01 -11.25 -18.50
C LYS A 181 3.61 -11.06 -17.03
N TRP A 182 4.17 -11.86 -16.12
CA TRP A 182 3.88 -11.71 -14.69
C TRP A 182 4.44 -10.41 -14.12
N LEU A 183 5.62 -10.00 -14.56
CA LEU A 183 6.21 -8.73 -14.14
C LEU A 183 5.33 -7.56 -14.62
N GLU A 184 4.86 -7.63 -15.87
CA GLU A 184 3.90 -6.65 -16.38
C GLU A 184 2.60 -6.63 -15.59
N ALA A 185 2.07 -7.80 -15.20
CA ALA A 185 0.86 -7.89 -14.39
C ALA A 185 1.03 -7.26 -13.00
N VAL A 186 2.18 -7.48 -12.34
CA VAL A 186 2.50 -6.87 -11.03
C VAL A 186 2.62 -5.35 -11.16
N LEU A 187 3.32 -4.86 -12.17
CA LEU A 187 3.44 -3.41 -12.43
C LEU A 187 2.08 -2.79 -12.78
N CYS A 188 1.23 -3.50 -13.52
CA CYS A 188 -0.13 -3.08 -13.85
C CYS A 188 -1.01 -3.02 -12.59
N MET A 189 -0.87 -3.96 -11.65
CA MET A 189 -1.59 -3.93 -10.37
C MET A 189 -1.26 -2.65 -9.57
N MET A 190 -0.01 -2.20 -9.58
CA MET A 190 0.36 -0.90 -8.97
C MET A 190 -0.32 0.27 -9.68
N LEU A 191 -0.44 0.23 -11.02
CA LEU A 191 -1.18 1.23 -11.79
C LEU A 191 -2.69 1.21 -11.49
N MET A 192 -3.28 0.07 -11.13
CA MET A 192 -4.68 0.00 -10.72
C MET A 192 -4.94 0.81 -9.45
N LEU A 193 -4.04 0.74 -8.46
CA LEU A 193 -4.14 1.56 -7.26
C LEU A 193 -3.98 3.06 -7.58
N ILE A 194 -3.01 3.41 -8.44
CA ILE A 194 -2.80 4.81 -8.87
C ILE A 194 -4.02 5.32 -9.65
N GLY A 195 -4.54 4.53 -10.59
CA GLY A 195 -5.74 4.86 -11.36
C GLY A 195 -6.94 5.08 -10.45
N PHE A 196 -7.13 4.21 -9.46
CA PHE A 196 -8.20 4.34 -8.47
C PHE A 196 -8.10 5.66 -7.71
N ILE A 197 -6.90 5.98 -7.21
CA ILE A 197 -6.64 7.24 -6.48
C ILE A 197 -6.93 8.45 -7.37
N ILE A 198 -6.53 8.42 -8.64
CA ILE A 198 -6.81 9.52 -9.59
C ILE A 198 -8.32 9.64 -9.82
N ALA A 199 -9.02 8.54 -10.05
CA ALA A 199 -10.46 8.52 -10.30
C ALA A 199 -11.24 9.06 -9.09
N THR A 200 -10.97 8.53 -7.89
CA THR A 200 -11.66 8.98 -6.66
C THR A 200 -11.38 10.45 -6.36
N THR A 201 -10.13 10.91 -6.49
CA THR A 201 -9.77 12.31 -6.30
C THR A 201 -10.47 13.22 -7.31
N THR A 202 -10.56 12.78 -8.57
CA THR A 202 -11.22 13.54 -9.63
C THR A 202 -12.72 13.70 -9.34
N PHE A 203 -13.44 12.61 -9.08
CA PHE A 203 -14.87 12.68 -8.79
C PHE A 203 -15.19 13.42 -7.49
N SER A 204 -14.36 13.24 -6.46
CA SER A 204 -14.46 13.98 -5.20
C SER A 204 -14.27 15.49 -5.42
N SER A 205 -13.26 15.88 -6.22
CA SER A 205 -13.02 17.29 -6.56
C SER A 205 -14.14 17.93 -7.40
N LEU A 206 -14.87 17.12 -8.17
CA LEU A 206 -16.05 17.54 -8.93
C LEU A 206 -17.33 17.54 -8.07
N GLY A 207 -17.23 17.18 -6.78
CA GLY A 207 -18.38 17.13 -5.87
C GLY A 207 -19.40 16.05 -6.25
N TYR A 208 -18.97 14.94 -6.85
CA TYR A 208 -19.89 13.87 -7.23
C TYR A 208 -20.46 13.17 -5.98
N GLN A 209 -21.79 13.18 -5.84
CA GLN A 209 -22.51 12.38 -4.86
C GLN A 209 -23.78 11.78 -5.48
N ALA A 210 -24.02 10.49 -5.25
CA ALA A 210 -25.25 9.79 -5.63
C ALA A 210 -25.76 8.97 -4.43
N GLN A 211 -27.00 9.20 -4.03
CA GLN A 211 -27.62 8.55 -2.87
C GLN A 211 -28.58 7.45 -3.32
N PHE A 212 -28.45 6.28 -2.69
CA PHE A 212 -29.34 5.15 -2.91
C PHE A 212 -30.05 4.76 -1.63
N LYS A 213 -31.35 4.51 -1.72
CA LYS A 213 -32.16 3.89 -0.67
C LYS A 213 -32.21 2.39 -0.90
N MET A 214 -32.04 1.60 0.17
CA MET A 214 -32.16 0.15 0.11
C MET A 214 -32.71 -0.38 1.43
N THR A 215 -33.04 -1.68 1.46
CA THR A 215 -33.39 -2.39 2.70
C THR A 215 -32.29 -3.40 3.01
N VAL A 216 -31.67 -3.29 4.18
CA VAL A 216 -30.68 -4.25 4.69
C VAL A 216 -31.24 -4.85 5.97
N ASP A 217 -31.32 -6.17 6.04
CA ASP A 217 -31.85 -6.92 7.19
C ASP A 217 -33.24 -6.44 7.67
N GLY A 218 -34.09 -6.05 6.72
CA GLY A 218 -35.44 -5.55 7.00
C GLY A 218 -35.53 -4.09 7.45
N ALA A 219 -34.38 -3.40 7.62
CA ALA A 219 -34.34 -1.98 7.98
C ALA A 219 -34.05 -1.09 6.76
N PRO A 220 -34.75 0.05 6.61
CA PRO A 220 -34.42 1.03 5.57
C PRO A 220 -33.04 1.64 5.87
N SER A 221 -32.18 1.61 4.87
CA SER A 221 -30.82 2.14 4.93
C SER A 221 -30.53 3.01 3.71
N GLN A 222 -29.56 3.93 3.86
CA GLN A 222 -29.09 4.75 2.77
C GLN A 222 -27.58 4.63 2.62
N VAL A 223 -27.11 4.77 1.38
CA VAL A 223 -25.68 4.74 1.04
C VAL A 223 -25.38 5.88 0.07
N VAL A 224 -24.25 6.55 0.29
CA VAL A 224 -23.76 7.62 -0.59
C VAL A 224 -22.59 7.11 -1.41
N TYR A 225 -22.65 7.31 -2.72
CA TYR A 225 -21.58 7.01 -3.66
C TYR A 225 -20.86 8.29 -4.06
N GLU A 226 -19.54 8.31 -3.92
CA GLU A 226 -18.67 9.44 -4.29
C GLU A 226 -18.13 9.31 -5.73
N MET A 227 -18.46 8.22 -6.42
CA MET A 227 -18.15 7.97 -7.82
C MET A 227 -19.39 7.40 -8.53
N PRO A 228 -19.48 7.50 -9.86
CA PRO A 228 -20.60 6.90 -10.58
C PRO A 228 -20.75 5.41 -10.26
N ALA A 229 -21.98 5.01 -9.94
CA ALA A 229 -22.30 3.66 -9.54
C ALA A 229 -22.35 2.78 -10.80
N ILE A 230 -21.37 1.90 -10.96
CA ILE A 230 -21.39 0.83 -11.96
C ILE A 230 -22.24 -0.33 -11.43
N ALA A 231 -22.00 -0.73 -10.17
CA ALA A 231 -22.85 -1.69 -9.46
C ALA A 231 -23.74 -0.96 -8.43
N GLY A 232 -25.05 -1.18 -8.48
CA GLY A 232 -26.02 -0.64 -7.53
C GLY A 232 -26.20 -1.56 -6.32
N PRO A 233 -26.77 -1.05 -5.21
CA PRO A 233 -27.25 -1.91 -4.13
C PRO A 233 -28.44 -2.77 -4.59
N GLN A 234 -28.61 -3.95 -3.99
CA GLN A 234 -29.74 -4.83 -4.29
C GLN A 234 -31.06 -4.18 -3.91
N ASN A 235 -32.04 -4.23 -4.82
CA ASN A 235 -33.32 -3.54 -4.68
C ASN A 235 -33.14 -2.05 -4.31
N GLY A 236 -32.05 -1.45 -4.79
CA GLY A 236 -31.66 -0.09 -4.49
C GLY A 236 -32.33 0.92 -5.39
N GLU A 237 -32.99 1.92 -4.80
CA GLU A 237 -33.58 3.04 -5.54
C GLU A 237 -32.65 4.26 -5.51
N LEU A 238 -32.31 4.80 -6.69
CA LEU A 238 -31.53 6.04 -6.80
C LEU A 238 -32.41 7.23 -6.39
N LEU A 239 -32.01 7.95 -5.35
CA LEU A 239 -32.72 9.14 -4.86
C LEU A 239 -32.24 10.44 -5.50
N THR A 240 -31.00 10.48 -5.99
CA THR A 240 -30.41 11.70 -6.54
C THR A 240 -30.71 11.84 -8.03
N GLU A 241 -31.55 12.82 -8.38
CA GLU A 241 -31.90 13.11 -9.77
C GLU A 241 -30.67 13.49 -10.62
N GLY A 242 -30.70 13.11 -11.90
CA GLY A 242 -29.65 13.42 -12.88
C GLY A 242 -28.34 12.66 -12.68
N LYS A 243 -28.28 11.69 -11.77
CA LYS A 243 -27.12 10.81 -11.58
C LYS A 243 -27.24 9.53 -12.40
N MET A 244 -26.08 8.92 -12.66
CA MET A 244 -25.99 7.68 -13.44
C MET A 244 -26.68 6.53 -12.71
N GLN A 245 -27.63 5.88 -13.39
CA GLN A 245 -28.22 4.63 -12.93
C GLN A 245 -27.18 3.50 -13.00
N PRO A 246 -27.19 2.56 -12.04
CA PRO A 246 -26.27 1.44 -12.04
C PRO A 246 -26.48 0.53 -13.25
N TRP A 247 -25.39 -0.06 -13.75
CA TRP A 247 -25.45 -1.00 -14.87
C TRP A 247 -25.99 -2.37 -14.44
N PHE A 248 -25.73 -2.76 -13.19
CA PHE A 248 -26.20 -4.01 -12.60
C PHE A 248 -26.24 -3.92 -11.06
N GLU A 249 -26.92 -4.83 -10.39
CA GLU A 249 -26.94 -4.91 -8.93
C GLU A 249 -25.77 -5.73 -8.38
N ALA A 250 -25.30 -5.37 -7.18
CA ALA A 250 -24.25 -6.14 -6.51
C ALA A 250 -24.71 -7.57 -6.19
N PRO A 251 -23.84 -8.58 -6.31
CA PRO A 251 -24.22 -9.98 -6.11
C PRO A 251 -24.82 -10.29 -4.74
N GLY A 252 -25.81 -11.20 -4.70
CA GLY A 252 -26.54 -11.66 -3.50
C GLY A 252 -25.69 -12.02 -2.28
N TRP A 253 -24.49 -12.53 -2.51
CA TRP A 253 -23.57 -12.99 -1.46
C TRP A 253 -22.79 -11.85 -0.78
N MET A 254 -22.74 -10.65 -1.36
CA MET A 254 -22.10 -9.48 -0.74
C MET A 254 -23.08 -8.80 0.22
N GLN A 255 -22.83 -8.92 1.52
CA GLN A 255 -23.70 -8.40 2.56
C GLN A 255 -23.27 -7.02 3.09
N GLY A 256 -24.25 -6.29 3.64
CA GLY A 256 -24.06 -5.00 4.32
C GLY A 256 -24.29 -3.77 3.43
N VAL A 257 -24.55 -2.63 4.08
CA VAL A 257 -24.91 -1.35 3.43
C VAL A 257 -23.86 -0.88 2.41
N ASN A 258 -22.59 -1.21 2.66
CA ASN A 258 -21.48 -0.80 1.81
C ASN A 258 -21.09 -1.85 0.74
N ALA A 259 -21.76 -3.00 0.65
CA ALA A 259 -21.41 -4.10 -0.26
C ALA A 259 -21.17 -3.64 -1.71
N ALA A 260 -22.17 -3.00 -2.30
CA ALA A 260 -22.11 -2.50 -3.67
C ALA A 260 -21.05 -1.39 -3.83
N ARG A 261 -20.85 -0.52 -2.81
CA ARG A 261 -19.77 0.48 -2.81
C ARG A 261 -18.39 -0.17 -2.86
N LYS A 262 -18.16 -1.23 -2.07
CA LYS A 262 -16.91 -1.98 -2.07
C LYS A 262 -16.64 -2.68 -3.41
N LEU A 263 -17.68 -3.20 -4.07
CA LEU A 263 -17.56 -3.74 -5.43
C LEU A 263 -17.16 -2.65 -6.45
N ASN A 264 -17.77 -1.47 -6.35
CA ASN A 264 -17.40 -0.34 -7.21
C ASN A 264 -15.94 0.08 -7.02
N THR A 265 -15.41 0.05 -5.80
CA THR A 265 -13.97 0.29 -5.56
C THR A 265 -13.09 -0.65 -6.39
N ILE A 266 -13.43 -1.95 -6.44
CA ILE A 266 -12.69 -2.95 -7.23
C ILE A 266 -12.82 -2.64 -8.73
N ILE A 267 -14.06 -2.40 -9.21
CA ILE A 267 -14.32 -2.13 -10.64
C ILE A 267 -13.60 -0.86 -11.08
N TRP A 268 -13.72 0.24 -10.34
CA TRP A 268 -13.05 1.50 -10.65
C TRP A 268 -11.53 1.37 -10.60
N SER A 269 -10.98 0.61 -9.65
CA SER A 269 -9.54 0.34 -9.60
C SER A 269 -9.04 -0.37 -10.86
N MET A 270 -9.77 -1.40 -11.31
CA MET A 270 -9.42 -2.13 -12.52
C MET A 270 -9.61 -1.25 -13.77
N ALA A 271 -10.76 -0.57 -13.90
CA ALA A 271 -11.08 0.23 -15.08
C ALA A 271 -10.13 1.41 -15.27
N SER A 272 -9.98 2.25 -14.25
CA SER A 272 -9.07 3.40 -14.30
C SER A 272 -7.60 2.97 -14.46
N GLY A 273 -7.20 1.87 -13.82
CA GLY A 273 -5.87 1.27 -13.97
C GLY A 273 -5.58 0.79 -15.38
N LEU A 274 -6.53 0.11 -16.02
CA LEU A 274 -6.41 -0.37 -17.40
C LEU A 274 -6.39 0.79 -18.41
N VAL A 275 -7.18 1.85 -18.17
CA VAL A 275 -7.11 3.08 -18.96
C VAL A 275 -5.73 3.71 -18.85
N LEU A 276 -5.21 3.88 -17.62
CA LEU A 276 -3.88 4.44 -17.38
C LEU A 276 -2.77 3.59 -18.04
N TYR A 277 -2.85 2.26 -17.89
CA TYR A 277 -1.95 1.32 -18.54
C TYR A 277 -2.02 1.43 -20.07
N GLY A 278 -3.22 1.51 -20.64
CA GLY A 278 -3.45 1.72 -22.06
C GLY A 278 -2.81 3.01 -22.58
N LEU A 279 -3.00 4.13 -21.87
CA LEU A 279 -2.39 5.42 -22.20
C LEU A 279 -0.85 5.35 -22.17
N ILE A 280 -0.26 4.74 -21.14
CA ILE A 280 1.19 4.52 -21.06
C ILE A 280 1.67 3.66 -22.24
N ARG A 281 0.95 2.59 -22.59
CA ARG A 281 1.26 1.74 -23.74
C ARG A 281 1.15 2.48 -25.07
N LEU A 282 0.20 3.40 -25.23
CA LEU A 282 0.05 4.22 -26.42
C LEU A 282 1.22 5.20 -26.59
N VAL A 283 1.62 5.87 -25.51
CA VAL A 283 2.71 6.85 -25.51
C VAL A 283 4.08 6.19 -25.70
N PHE A 284 4.41 5.19 -24.87
CA PHE A 284 5.75 4.60 -24.86
C PHE A 284 5.92 3.42 -25.82
N ARG A 285 4.82 2.80 -26.28
CA ARG A 285 4.80 1.61 -27.15
C ARG A 285 5.64 0.44 -26.62
N LYS A 286 5.85 0.38 -25.31
CA LYS A 286 6.72 -0.59 -24.61
C LYS A 286 6.03 -1.13 -23.37
N ARG A 287 6.44 -2.31 -22.90
CA ARG A 287 5.96 -2.87 -21.63
C ARG A 287 6.48 -2.02 -20.48
N LEU A 288 5.78 -2.00 -19.35
CA LEU A 288 6.22 -1.29 -18.15
C LEU A 288 7.62 -1.77 -17.74
N GLY A 289 7.86 -3.08 -17.73
CA GLY A 289 9.19 -3.63 -17.44
C GLY A 289 10.30 -3.09 -18.36
N GLU A 290 10.01 -2.85 -19.64
CA GLU A 290 10.96 -2.25 -20.60
C GLU A 290 11.19 -0.75 -20.38
N ILE A 291 10.19 -0.03 -19.83
CA ILE A 291 10.31 1.39 -19.49
C ILE A 291 11.25 1.58 -18.29
N PHE A 292 11.16 0.68 -17.30
CA PHE A 292 11.99 0.71 -16.09
C PHE A 292 13.38 0.05 -16.28
N ALA A 293 13.53 -0.91 -17.19
CA ALA A 293 14.80 -1.63 -17.40
C ALA A 293 16.05 -0.74 -17.54
N PRO A 294 16.04 0.39 -18.27
CA PRO A 294 17.20 1.28 -18.36
C PRO A 294 17.63 1.90 -17.03
N MET A 295 16.74 2.02 -16.05
CA MET A 295 17.03 2.65 -14.76
C MET A 295 17.80 1.73 -13.81
N VAL A 296 17.67 0.41 -14.02
CA VAL A 296 18.28 -0.61 -13.15
C VAL A 296 19.47 -1.31 -13.80
N ARG A 297 19.68 -1.15 -15.11
CA ARG A 297 20.65 -1.93 -15.92
C ARG A 297 22.05 -2.05 -15.33
N ASP A 298 22.58 -0.96 -14.78
CA ASP A 298 23.97 -0.90 -14.28
C ASP A 298 24.09 -1.27 -12.81
N LEU A 299 22.97 -1.64 -12.16
CA LEU A 299 22.98 -2.14 -10.79
C LEU A 299 23.45 -3.59 -10.77
N ASP A 300 24.26 -3.89 -9.76
CA ASP A 300 24.66 -5.24 -9.42
C ASP A 300 23.46 -6.04 -8.88
N PRO A 301 23.02 -7.12 -9.56
CA PRO A 301 21.88 -7.91 -9.12
C PRO A 301 22.04 -8.49 -7.71
N ASP A 302 23.25 -8.86 -7.31
CA ASP A 302 23.50 -9.49 -6.01
C ASP A 302 23.24 -8.51 -4.87
N THR A 303 23.68 -7.25 -5.02
CA THR A 303 23.35 -6.16 -4.10
C THR A 303 21.83 -5.95 -3.98
N ILE A 304 21.08 -5.98 -5.10
CA ILE A 304 19.62 -5.78 -5.07
C ILE A 304 18.92 -6.93 -4.34
N ASP A 305 19.34 -8.16 -4.62
CA ASP A 305 18.81 -9.36 -3.99
C ASP A 305 19.11 -9.39 -2.49
N GLU A 306 20.30 -8.90 -2.10
CA GLU A 306 20.69 -8.72 -0.70
C GLU A 306 19.81 -7.68 0.01
N ILE A 307 19.53 -6.53 -0.62
CA ILE A 307 18.61 -5.52 -0.08
C ILE A 307 17.23 -6.14 0.20
N SER A 308 16.69 -6.89 -0.75
CA SER A 308 15.41 -7.59 -0.61
C SER A 308 15.43 -8.55 0.57
N TYR A 309 16.47 -9.39 0.65
CA TYR A 309 16.65 -10.33 1.75
C TYR A 309 16.76 -9.63 3.11
N ARG A 310 17.63 -8.63 3.26
CA ARG A 310 17.83 -7.95 4.56
C ARG A 310 16.58 -7.20 5.01
N ALA A 311 15.86 -6.54 4.10
CA ALA A 311 14.59 -5.89 4.43
C ALA A 311 13.57 -6.91 4.98
N ILE A 312 13.42 -8.07 4.32
CA ILE A 312 12.52 -9.13 4.80
C ILE A 312 13.02 -9.75 6.11
N ALA A 313 14.32 -9.99 6.24
CA ALA A 313 14.91 -10.57 7.46
C ALA A 313 14.76 -9.65 8.69
N ILE A 314 14.79 -8.33 8.49
CA ILE A 314 14.47 -7.34 9.55
C ILE A 314 12.96 -7.30 9.82
N GLY A 315 12.14 -7.29 8.77
CA GLY A 315 10.68 -7.20 8.90
C GLY A 315 10.05 -8.42 9.56
N PHE A 316 10.58 -9.61 9.32
CA PHE A 316 10.00 -10.87 9.81
C PHE A 316 9.89 -10.97 11.35
N PRO A 317 10.93 -10.74 12.16
CA PRO A 317 10.80 -10.76 13.62
C PRO A 317 9.87 -9.64 14.14
N ILE A 318 9.92 -8.45 13.52
CA ILE A 318 9.03 -7.34 13.86
C ILE A 318 7.57 -7.73 13.60
N PHE A 319 7.26 -8.25 12.42
CA PHE A 319 5.94 -8.74 12.07
C PHE A 319 5.50 -9.91 12.96
N THR A 320 6.40 -10.82 13.31
CA THR A 320 6.09 -11.95 14.21
C THR A 320 5.66 -11.44 15.58
N LEU A 321 6.39 -10.49 16.15
CA LEU A 321 6.05 -9.89 17.44
C LEU A 321 4.74 -9.11 17.35
N GLY A 322 4.60 -8.24 16.34
CA GLY A 322 3.41 -7.43 16.15
C GLY A 322 2.19 -8.27 15.81
N ALA A 323 2.17 -8.86 14.61
CA ALA A 323 0.99 -9.46 14.00
C ALA A 323 0.58 -10.81 14.61
N LEU A 324 1.48 -11.53 15.29
CA LEU A 324 1.13 -12.77 15.99
C LEU A 324 1.20 -12.63 17.51
N VAL A 325 2.37 -12.36 18.09
CA VAL A 325 2.53 -12.45 19.55
C VAL A 325 1.68 -11.40 20.29
N PHE A 326 1.87 -10.12 19.98
CA PHE A 326 1.13 -9.02 20.60
C PHE A 326 -0.35 -9.04 20.18
N ALA A 327 -0.64 -9.50 18.97
CA ALA A 327 -2.01 -9.72 18.50
C ALA A 327 -2.77 -10.72 19.39
N MET A 328 -2.16 -11.88 19.68
CA MET A 328 -2.75 -12.91 20.52
C MET A 328 -2.97 -12.42 21.96
N ILE A 329 -2.03 -11.63 22.51
CA ILE A 329 -2.17 -11.03 23.84
C ILE A 329 -3.35 -10.06 23.87
N TRP A 330 -3.45 -9.18 22.87
CA TRP A 330 -4.59 -8.28 22.73
C TRP A 330 -5.91 -9.05 22.56
N ALA A 331 -5.95 -10.09 21.72
CA ALA A 331 -7.14 -10.90 21.50
C ALA A 331 -7.62 -11.58 22.79
N ALA A 332 -6.69 -12.06 23.63
CA ALA A 332 -7.03 -12.63 24.94
C ALA A 332 -7.67 -11.60 25.87
N GLU A 333 -7.18 -10.36 25.88
CA GLU A 333 -7.76 -9.26 26.65
C GLU A 333 -9.12 -8.82 26.10
N ALA A 334 -9.24 -8.68 24.78
CA ALA A 334 -10.44 -8.14 24.14
C ALA A 334 -11.59 -9.15 24.02
N TRP A 335 -11.28 -10.43 23.77
CA TRP A 335 -12.25 -11.48 23.43
C TRP A 335 -12.17 -12.70 24.34
N GLY A 336 -11.28 -12.72 25.33
CA GLY A 336 -11.12 -13.85 26.26
C GLY A 336 -10.42 -15.07 25.65
N ARG A 337 -9.83 -14.96 24.45
CA ARG A 337 -9.13 -16.05 23.75
C ARG A 337 -7.97 -15.53 22.91
N PHE A 338 -6.89 -16.30 22.81
CA PHE A 338 -5.69 -15.91 22.04
C PHE A 338 -5.88 -15.93 20.53
N TRP A 339 -6.81 -16.74 20.02
CA TRP A 339 -7.03 -16.92 18.58
C TRP A 339 -8.48 -17.24 18.29
N GLY A 340 -9.00 -16.66 17.21
CA GLY A 340 -10.38 -16.77 16.82
C GLY A 340 -10.66 -17.29 15.40
N TRP A 341 -9.63 -17.56 14.60
CA TRP A 341 -9.74 -17.93 13.18
C TRP A 341 -10.46 -16.87 12.34
N ASP A 342 -10.40 -15.62 12.79
CA ASP A 342 -10.91 -14.49 12.00
C ASP A 342 -10.11 -14.35 10.70
N PRO A 343 -10.71 -13.92 9.57
CA PRO A 343 -9.99 -13.70 8.33
C PRO A 343 -8.67 -12.92 8.49
N LYS A 344 -8.61 -11.86 9.30
CA LYS A 344 -7.34 -11.13 9.49
C LYS A 344 -6.29 -11.93 10.23
N GLU A 345 -6.67 -12.69 11.25
CA GLU A 345 -5.76 -13.60 11.96
C GLU A 345 -5.22 -14.68 11.02
N VAL A 346 -6.10 -15.33 10.27
CA VAL A 346 -5.73 -16.38 9.31
C VAL A 346 -4.74 -15.84 8.27
N TRP A 347 -5.01 -14.66 7.72
CA TRP A 347 -4.14 -14.06 6.71
C TRP A 347 -2.81 -13.52 7.30
N ALA A 348 -2.80 -13.09 8.56
CA ALA A 348 -1.54 -12.80 9.27
C ALA A 348 -0.69 -14.07 9.44
N LEU A 349 -1.31 -15.21 9.77
CA LEU A 349 -0.64 -16.50 9.84
C LEU A 349 -0.12 -16.97 8.47
N ILE A 350 -0.92 -16.82 7.40
CA ILE A 350 -0.49 -17.14 6.03
C ILE A 350 0.72 -16.29 5.64
N THR A 351 0.69 -14.99 5.91
CA THR A 351 1.80 -14.07 5.68
C THR A 351 3.06 -14.52 6.42
N TRP A 352 2.92 -14.85 7.71
CA TRP A 352 4.02 -15.32 8.53
C TRP A 352 4.62 -16.63 7.99
N LEU A 353 3.78 -17.62 7.66
CA LEU A 353 4.23 -18.90 7.09
C LEU A 353 4.93 -18.70 5.74
N PHE A 354 4.41 -17.81 4.90
CA PHE A 354 5.00 -17.52 3.60
C PHE A 354 6.41 -16.91 3.74
N TYR A 355 6.58 -15.89 4.58
CA TYR A 355 7.89 -15.27 4.80
C TYR A 355 8.85 -16.16 5.61
N SER A 356 8.33 -17.02 6.48
CA SER A 356 9.11 -18.09 7.10
C SER A 356 9.66 -19.06 6.05
N ALA A 357 8.84 -19.51 5.10
CA ALA A 357 9.27 -20.34 3.98
C ALA A 357 10.28 -19.62 3.08
N TYR A 358 10.09 -18.32 2.83
CA TYR A 358 11.06 -17.48 2.11
C TYR A 358 12.43 -17.52 2.79
N LEU A 359 12.50 -17.18 4.07
CA LEU A 359 13.75 -17.15 4.83
C LEU A 359 14.37 -18.54 4.95
N HIS A 360 13.55 -19.57 5.16
CA HIS A 360 14.01 -20.95 5.22
C HIS A 360 14.65 -21.37 3.90
N LEU A 361 13.99 -21.18 2.75
CA LEU A 361 14.55 -21.55 1.45
C LEU A 361 15.81 -20.74 1.11
N ARG A 362 15.87 -19.48 1.55
CA ARG A 362 17.05 -18.62 1.40
C ARG A 362 18.26 -19.16 2.17
N LEU A 363 18.06 -19.53 3.43
CA LEU A 363 19.11 -20.00 4.34
C LEU A 363 19.51 -21.46 4.12
N SER A 364 18.54 -22.35 3.85
CA SER A 364 18.77 -23.80 3.79
C SER A 364 19.08 -24.32 2.40
N ARG A 365 18.48 -23.73 1.36
CA ARG A 365 18.59 -24.20 -0.04
C ARG A 365 19.32 -23.22 -0.95
N GLY A 366 19.85 -22.13 -0.41
CA GLY A 366 20.55 -21.10 -1.19
C GLY A 366 19.70 -20.53 -2.32
N TRP A 367 18.38 -20.39 -2.12
CA TRP A 367 17.52 -19.79 -3.14
C TRP A 367 17.88 -18.32 -3.31
N GLN A 368 18.58 -17.98 -4.39
CA GLN A 368 18.99 -16.62 -4.70
C GLN A 368 18.43 -16.11 -6.02
N GLY A 369 18.49 -14.80 -6.22
CA GLY A 369 18.08 -14.14 -7.45
C GLY A 369 16.61 -14.29 -7.79
N ARG A 370 16.29 -14.66 -9.04
CA ARG A 370 14.91 -14.60 -9.57
C ARG A 370 13.87 -15.37 -8.74
N LYS A 371 14.24 -16.53 -8.18
CA LYS A 371 13.32 -17.32 -7.33
C LYS A 371 12.95 -16.56 -6.08
N SER A 372 13.95 -15.99 -5.39
CA SER A 372 13.75 -15.19 -4.18
C SER A 372 13.02 -13.89 -4.49
N ALA A 373 13.37 -13.21 -5.58
CA ALA A 373 12.69 -12.00 -6.01
C ALA A 373 11.18 -12.24 -6.28
N TRP A 374 10.81 -13.33 -6.94
CA TRP A 374 9.40 -13.70 -7.12
C TRP A 374 8.70 -14.02 -5.81
N MET A 375 9.36 -14.72 -4.88
CA MET A 375 8.78 -14.96 -3.56
C MET A 375 8.55 -13.65 -2.80
N SER A 376 9.50 -12.72 -2.82
CA SER A 376 9.32 -11.39 -2.21
C SER A 376 8.10 -10.66 -2.81
N VAL A 377 7.96 -10.71 -4.13
CA VAL A 377 6.82 -10.10 -4.83
C VAL A 377 5.49 -10.72 -4.43
N ILE A 378 5.41 -12.05 -4.45
CA ILE A 378 4.20 -12.80 -4.06
C ILE A 378 3.89 -12.60 -2.58
N GLY A 379 4.91 -12.59 -1.72
CA GLY A 379 4.75 -12.41 -0.28
C GLY A 379 4.10 -11.07 0.06
N PHE A 380 4.46 -10.00 -0.64
CA PHE A 380 3.80 -8.71 -0.40
C PHE A 380 2.40 -8.64 -1.02
N ILE A 381 2.14 -9.35 -2.12
CA ILE A 381 0.76 -9.54 -2.61
C ILE A 381 -0.11 -10.22 -1.54
N VAL A 382 0.42 -11.23 -0.83
CA VAL A 382 -0.26 -11.88 0.30
C VAL A 382 -0.57 -10.88 1.43
N VAL A 383 0.38 -9.99 1.77
CA VAL A 383 0.13 -8.89 2.71
C VAL A 383 -0.99 -7.99 2.21
N MET A 384 -0.95 -7.56 0.93
CA MET A 384 -1.96 -6.69 0.34
C MET A 384 -3.36 -7.32 0.29
N ILE A 385 -3.47 -8.64 0.12
CA ILE A 385 -4.76 -9.34 0.24
C ILE A 385 -5.35 -9.14 1.64
N THR A 386 -4.52 -9.21 2.68
CA THR A 386 -4.96 -8.98 4.06
C THR A 386 -5.44 -7.54 4.26
N LEU A 387 -4.67 -6.57 3.75
CA LEU A 387 -4.95 -5.15 3.98
C LEU A 387 -6.05 -4.57 3.11
N VAL A 388 -6.24 -5.09 1.89
CA VAL A 388 -7.21 -4.56 0.93
C VAL A 388 -8.37 -5.53 0.77
N PHE A 389 -8.12 -6.77 0.36
CA PHE A 389 -9.19 -7.70 0.02
C PHE A 389 -10.00 -8.15 1.25
N VAL A 390 -9.34 -8.54 2.35
CA VAL A 390 -10.06 -8.94 3.57
C VAL A 390 -10.90 -7.78 4.10
N ASN A 391 -10.36 -6.56 4.11
CA ASN A 391 -11.12 -5.37 4.54
C ASN A 391 -12.29 -5.01 3.59
N LEU A 392 -12.13 -5.22 2.28
CA LEU A 392 -13.13 -4.85 1.28
C LEU A 392 -14.16 -5.95 0.96
N VAL A 393 -13.86 -7.22 1.18
CA VAL A 393 -14.69 -8.32 0.67
C VAL A 393 -15.19 -9.24 1.79
N ILE A 394 -14.43 -9.39 2.88
CA ILE A 394 -14.75 -10.36 3.93
C ILE A 394 -15.16 -9.63 5.22
N VAL A 395 -16.30 -10.02 5.79
CA VAL A 395 -16.75 -9.53 7.10
C VAL A 395 -16.06 -10.35 8.19
N GLY A 396 -15.53 -9.68 9.22
CA GLY A 396 -14.83 -10.31 10.35
C GLY A 396 -14.92 -9.49 11.63
N LEU A 397 -14.47 -10.04 12.76
CA LEU A 397 -14.41 -9.41 14.08
C LEU A 397 -13.56 -8.12 14.08
N HIS A 398 -12.69 -7.97 13.08
CA HIS A 398 -11.88 -6.77 12.85
C HIS A 398 -12.50 -5.78 11.85
N SER A 399 -13.79 -5.93 11.51
CA SER A 399 -14.51 -4.95 10.68
C SER A 399 -14.91 -3.74 11.53
N TYR A 400 -13.92 -2.91 11.88
CA TYR A 400 -14.14 -1.62 12.52
C TYR A 400 -14.20 -0.46 11.50
N ALA A 401 -14.63 -0.77 10.27
CA ALA A 401 -14.67 0.16 9.14
C ALA A 401 -16.11 0.60 8.82
#